data_AF-A0A969RFH8-F1
#
_entry.id   AF-A0A969RFH8-F1
#
_cell.length_a   1.000
_cell.length_b   1.000
_cell.length_c   1.000
_cell.angle_alpha   90.00
_cell.angle_beta   90.00
_cell.angle_gamma   90.00
#
_symmetry.space_group_name_H-M   'P 1'
#
loop_
_entity.id
_entity.type
_entity.pdbx_description
1 polymer ?
#
loop_
_entity_poly.entity_id
_entity_poly.type
_entity_poly.pdbx_seq_one_letter_code
_entity_poly.pdbx_strand_id
1 'polypeptide(L)'
;MSTELNLRSPHSKPTQETTNSSTAWETLRRRSIPCAPRFMPSMWVRLFNPPTAFSFDEAWLLCQCAEDQWLAWVPDYGELLLRSDEFCSLTQD
;
A
#
# COMPACT_ATOMS: atom_id res chain seq x y z
N MET A 1 -55.90 32.35 -29.47
CA MET A 1 -54.53 31.96 -29.83
C MET A 1 -54.40 30.47 -29.51
N SER A 2 -54.35 29.64 -30.54
CA SER A 2 -54.11 28.18 -30.53
C SER A 2 -52.73 27.87 -29.92
N THR A 3 -52.37 26.70 -29.37
CA THR A 3 -52.75 25.29 -29.61
C THR A 3 -52.49 24.43 -28.36
N GLU A 4 -53.31 23.39 -28.20
CA GLU A 4 -53.07 22.21 -27.36
C GLU A 4 -51.80 21.45 -27.82
N LEU A 5 -50.99 20.93 -26.91
CA LEU A 5 -50.16 19.73 -27.16
C LEU A 5 -50.03 18.89 -25.88
N ASN A 6 -50.90 17.87 -25.81
CA ASN A 6 -50.67 16.60 -25.13
C ASN A 6 -49.24 16.08 -25.38
N LEU A 7 -48.39 15.98 -24.34
CA LEU A 7 -47.16 15.20 -24.41
C LEU A 7 -47.13 14.16 -23.28
N ARG A 8 -47.93 13.11 -23.49
CA ARG A 8 -47.60 11.69 -23.35
C ARG A 8 -46.33 11.40 -22.54
N SER A 9 -46.51 10.88 -21.33
CA SER A 9 -45.50 10.06 -20.66
C SER A 9 -45.13 8.86 -21.54
N PRO A 10 -43.85 8.51 -21.61
CA PRO A 10 -43.46 7.11 -21.60
C PRO A 10 -42.79 6.82 -20.26
N HIS A 11 -43.41 5.90 -19.53
CA HIS A 11 -42.81 5.18 -18.43
C HIS A 11 -41.60 4.38 -18.95
N SER A 12 -40.44 5.02 -19.06
CA SER A 12 -39.20 4.33 -19.36
C SER A 12 -38.66 3.74 -18.07
N LYS A 13 -39.05 2.49 -17.78
CA LYS A 13 -38.17 1.62 -16.98
C LYS A 13 -36.82 1.59 -17.72
N PRO A 14 -35.69 2.01 -17.13
CA PRO A 14 -34.41 1.62 -17.69
C PRO A 14 -34.31 0.10 -17.50
N THR A 15 -34.48 -0.59 -18.62
CA THR A 15 -34.05 -1.97 -18.84
C THR A 15 -32.70 -2.17 -18.16
N GLN A 16 -32.69 -3.04 -17.15
CA GLN A 16 -31.47 -3.51 -16.51
C GLN A 16 -30.74 -4.40 -17.50
N GLU A 17 -29.96 -3.79 -18.39
CA GLU A 17 -28.99 -4.49 -19.22
C GLU A 17 -27.89 -3.51 -19.61
N THR A 18 -26.99 -3.21 -18.67
CA THR A 18 -25.70 -2.60 -19.00
C THR A 18 -24.72 -3.01 -17.92
N THR A 19 -23.97 -4.06 -18.26
CA THR A 19 -22.59 -4.32 -17.86
C THR A 19 -22.29 -4.11 -16.37
N ASN A 20 -22.10 -5.25 -15.70
CA ASN A 20 -21.67 -5.48 -14.32
C ASN A 20 -20.25 -4.92 -14.02
N SER A 21 -19.88 -3.80 -14.65
CA SER A 21 -18.58 -3.14 -14.61
C SER A 21 -18.31 -2.49 -13.25
N SER A 22 -19.37 -2.13 -12.51
CA SER A 22 -19.22 -1.56 -11.17
C SER A 22 -18.72 -2.60 -10.14
N THR A 23 -18.87 -3.90 -10.39
CA THR A 23 -18.43 -4.96 -9.47
C THR A 23 -17.04 -5.52 -9.82
N ALA A 24 -16.52 -5.20 -11.00
CA ALA A 24 -15.25 -5.73 -11.49
C ALA A 24 -14.05 -5.17 -10.69
N TRP A 25 -14.01 -3.86 -10.43
CA TRP A 25 -12.93 -3.26 -9.64
C TRP A 25 -13.03 -3.62 -8.14
N GLU A 26 -14.24 -3.85 -7.61
CA GLU A 26 -14.44 -4.32 -6.23
C GLU A 26 -13.91 -5.74 -6.03
N THR A 27 -14.03 -6.57 -7.07
CA THR A 27 -13.54 -7.95 -7.04
C THR A 27 -12.01 -8.01 -7.07
N LEU A 28 -11.35 -7.09 -7.78
CA LEU A 28 -9.89 -6.98 -7.80
C LEU A 28 -9.31 -6.57 -6.44
N ARG A 29 -9.95 -5.63 -5.72
CA ARG A 29 -9.54 -5.26 -4.35
C ARG A 29 -9.72 -6.39 -3.33
N ARG A 30 -10.68 -7.30 -3.56
CA ARG A 30 -10.89 -8.47 -2.69
C ARG A 30 -9.87 -9.59 -2.91
N ARG A 31 -9.19 -9.60 -4.05
CA ARG A 31 -8.25 -10.65 -4.44
C ARG A 31 -6.78 -10.27 -4.31
N SER A 32 -6.49 -9.01 -3.93
CA SER A 32 -5.20 -8.65 -3.37
C SER A 32 -5.05 -9.36 -2.04
N ILE A 33 -4.43 -10.53 -2.07
CA ILE A 33 -3.81 -11.16 -0.91
C ILE A 33 -3.05 -10.03 -0.22
N PRO A 34 -3.34 -9.68 1.04
CA PRO A 34 -2.41 -8.88 1.79
C PRO A 34 -1.16 -9.74 1.90
N CYS A 35 -0.18 -9.50 1.02
CA CYS A 35 1.19 -9.85 1.31
C CYS A 35 1.52 -8.96 2.50
N ALA A 36 1.24 -9.45 3.71
CA ALA A 36 1.57 -8.71 4.92
C ALA A 36 3.06 -8.42 4.80
N PRO A 37 3.47 -7.14 4.71
CA PRO A 37 4.85 -6.83 4.50
C PRO A 37 5.61 -7.37 5.72
N ARG A 38 6.67 -8.15 5.46
CA ARG A 38 7.48 -8.81 6.49
C ARG A 38 8.02 -7.80 7.53
N PHE A 39 8.15 -6.55 7.10
CA PHE A 39 8.56 -5.42 7.90
C PHE A 39 7.53 -4.29 7.75
N MET A 40 7.41 -3.47 8.80
CA MET A 40 6.54 -2.30 8.80
C MET A 40 7.38 -1.03 8.86
N PRO A 41 6.95 0.07 8.23
CA PRO A 41 7.56 1.37 8.49
C PRO A 41 7.38 1.74 9.96
N SER A 42 8.28 2.57 10.48
CA SER A 42 8.30 3.03 11.88
C SER A 42 8.59 1.94 12.91
N MET A 43 9.46 0.99 12.58
CA MET A 43 9.94 -0.02 13.52
C MET A 43 11.46 -0.01 13.63
N TRP A 44 11.98 -0.32 14.83
CA TRP A 44 13.38 -0.61 15.01
C TRP A 44 13.71 -2.02 14.49
N VAL A 45 14.80 -2.11 13.73
CA VAL A 45 15.39 -3.35 13.25
C VAL A 45 16.86 -3.41 13.67
N ARG A 46 17.39 -4.62 13.81
CA ARG A 46 18.81 -4.82 14.08
C ARG A 46 19.54 -5.21 12.81
N LEU A 47 20.56 -4.44 12.46
CA LEU A 47 21.49 -4.68 11.36
C LEU A 47 22.45 -5.80 11.71
N PHE A 48 22.70 -6.71 10.76
CA PHE A 48 23.73 -7.74 10.93
C PHE A 48 25.14 -7.19 10.73
N ASN A 49 25.30 -6.18 9.89
CA ASN A 49 26.59 -5.57 9.60
C ASN A 49 26.45 -4.04 9.55
N PRO A 50 26.82 -3.31 10.63
CA PRO A 50 26.76 -1.86 10.63
C PRO A 50 27.73 -1.29 9.57
N PRO A 51 27.39 -0.16 8.94
CA PRO A 51 28.18 0.41 7.84
C PRO A 51 29.57 0.90 8.29
N THR A 52 29.71 1.28 9.56
CA THR A 52 30.98 1.66 10.18
C THR A 52 31.10 1.05 11.58
N ALA A 53 32.33 0.89 12.07
CA ALA A 53 32.62 0.35 13.40
C ALA A 53 32.09 1.20 14.57
N PHE A 54 31.62 2.42 14.30
CA PHE A 54 31.08 3.35 15.31
C PHE A 54 29.56 3.55 15.17
N SER A 55 28.92 2.88 14.21
CA SER A 55 27.47 2.97 14.00
C SER A 55 26.75 2.03 14.96
N PHE A 56 25.55 2.40 15.36
CA PHE A 56 24.67 1.48 16.06
C PHE A 56 24.27 0.30 15.15
N ASP A 57 24.09 -0.87 15.74
CA ASP A 57 23.50 -2.03 15.08
C ASP A 57 21.97 -1.91 14.94
N GLU A 58 21.37 -0.80 15.37
CA GLU A 58 19.94 -0.59 15.31
C GLU A 58 19.59 0.50 14.29
N ALA A 59 18.56 0.25 13.49
CA ALA A 59 18.06 1.17 12.48
C ALA A 59 16.54 1.31 12.59
N TRP A 60 16.05 2.52 12.37
CA TRP A 60 14.62 2.80 12.29
C TRP A 60 14.14 2.72 10.85
N LEU A 61 13.25 1.78 10.52
CA LEU A 61 12.69 1.67 9.17
C LEU A 61 11.79 2.87 8.86
N LEU A 62 12.08 3.58 7.77
CA LEU A 62 11.29 4.71 7.32
C LEU A 62 10.22 4.26 6.32
N CYS A 63 10.64 3.61 5.23
CA CYS A 63 9.74 3.12 4.20
C CYS A 63 10.37 2.00 3.37
N GLN A 64 9.51 1.20 2.73
CA GLN A 64 9.92 0.22 1.74
C GLN A 64 10.13 0.90 0.39
N CYS A 65 11.35 0.88 -0.13
CA CYS A 65 11.67 1.42 -1.45
C CYS A 65 11.45 0.38 -2.57
N ALA A 66 11.69 -0.91 -2.28
CA ALA A 66 11.44 -2.02 -3.19
C ALA A 66 11.13 -3.31 -2.41
N GLU A 67 10.81 -4.40 -3.11
CA GLU A 67 10.46 -5.70 -2.50
C GLU A 67 11.46 -6.14 -1.41
N ASP A 68 12.76 -6.02 -1.69
CA ASP A 68 13.84 -6.36 -0.75
C ASP A 68 14.68 -5.16 -0.30
N GLN A 69 14.23 -3.93 -0.51
CA GLN A 69 14.98 -2.73 -0.11
C GLN A 69 14.15 -1.80 0.75
N TRP A 70 14.75 -1.37 1.84
CA TRP A 70 14.16 -0.51 2.85
C TRP A 70 15.05 0.68 3.13
N LEU A 71 14.45 1.87 3.14
CA LEU A 71 15.12 3.04 3.67
C LEU A 71 15.02 2.99 5.19
N ALA A 72 16.16 3.10 5.85
CA ALA A 72 16.25 3.12 7.30
C ALA A 72 17.12 4.28 7.77
N TRP A 73 16.97 4.66 9.03
CA TRP A 73 17.78 5.66 9.68
C TRP A 73 18.56 5.03 10.83
N VAL A 74 19.88 5.20 10.82
CA VAL A 74 20.80 4.66 11.82
C VAL A 74 21.33 5.83 12.66
N PRO A 75 21.21 5.79 14.00
CA PRO A 75 21.88 6.75 14.87
C PRO A 75 23.39 6.79 14.56
N ASP A 76 23.98 7.97 14.54
CA ASP A 76 25.40 8.24 14.20
C ASP A 76 25.81 8.04 12.72
N TYR A 77 24.92 7.53 11.86
CA TYR A 77 25.19 7.41 10.42
C TYR A 77 24.24 8.22 9.54
N GLY A 78 22.96 8.29 9.90
CA GLY A 78 21.91 8.94 9.10
C GLY A 78 21.10 7.94 8.28
N GLU A 79 20.64 8.35 7.10
CA GLU A 79 19.80 7.53 6.23
C GLU A 79 20.64 6.50 5.44
N LEU A 80 20.18 5.26 5.40
CA LEU A 80 20.82 4.15 4.72
C LEU A 80 19.78 3.29 4.01
N LEU A 81 20.12 2.85 2.80
CA LEU A 81 19.33 1.86 2.07
C LEU A 81 19.81 0.46 2.45
N LEU A 82 18.91 -0.32 3.03
CA LEU A 82 19.20 -1.66 3.52
C LEU A 82 18.44 -2.70 2.71
N ARG A 83 19.04 -3.87 2.55
CA ARG A 83 18.31 -5.03 2.07
C ARG A 83 17.59 -5.76 3.20
N SER A 84 16.46 -6.38 2.89
CA SER A 84 15.70 -7.23 3.83
C SER A 84 16.53 -8.35 4.48
N ASP A 85 17.64 -8.75 3.86
CA ASP A 85 18.60 -9.75 4.36
C ASP A 85 19.67 -9.16 5.31
N GLU A 86 19.83 -7.84 5.35
CA GLU A 86 20.87 -7.15 6.13
C GLU A 86 20.40 -6.79 7.55
N PHE A 87 19.14 -7.04 7.86
CA PHE A 87 18.57 -6.77 9.17
C PHE A 87 17.50 -7.79 9.59
N CYS A 88 17.15 -7.77 10.87
CA CYS A 88 16.06 -8.56 11.43
C CYS A 88 15.13 -7.69 12.28
N SER A 89 13.85 -8.09 12.39
CA SER A 89 12.90 -7.41 13.28
C SER A 89 13.29 -7.63 14.74
N LEU A 90 13.31 -6.55 15.51
CA LEU A 90 13.47 -6.57 16.96
C LEU A 90 12.16 -6.92 17.66
N THR A 91 11.44 -7.94 17.18
CA THR A 91 10.18 -8.36 17.79
C THR A 91 10.49 -8.84 19.21
N GLN A 92 10.29 -7.97 20.19
CA GLN A 92 10.32 -8.28 21.61
C GLN A 92 9.15 -9.23 21.89
N ASP A 93 9.46 -10.40 22.45
CA ASP A 93 8.51 -11.24 23.18
C ASP A 93 7.95 -10.48 24.39
#